data_AF-A0A975CN58-F1
#
_entry.id   AF-A0A975CN58-F1
#
_cell.length_a   1.000
_cell.length_b   1.000
_cell.length_c   1.000
_cell.angle_alpha   90.00
_cell.angle_beta   90.00
_cell.angle_gamma   90.00
#
_symmetry.space_group_name_H-M   'P 1'
#
loop_
_entity.id
_entity.type
_entity.pdbx_description
1 polymer ?
#
loop_
_entity_poly.entity_id
_entity_poly.type
_entity_poly.pdbx_seq_one_letter_code
_entity_poly.pdbx_strand_id
1 'polypeptide(L)'
;MAEIFAKCGIPLQSADGAGVAALSCEIAALSAQADGATVLIQATPAQDFVLSDGRDLGIPACRMNAGVAAKVISAFNAAQPLVIDYEHQTLHTQTNGKDAPAAGWIHGLKWIEGKGLYVVAELTKRARQLIRDGEYRYFSPVIQYSKHTGEVLRVLMGALTNNPAIHGMDGVKVQ
;
A
#
# COMPACT_ATOMS: atom_id res chain seq x y z
N MET A 1 28.04 54.34 -33.46
CA MET A 1 28.56 53.08 -34.04
C MET A 1 27.47 52.00 -33.98
N ALA A 2 26.61 51.98 -35.01
CA ALA A 2 25.73 50.89 -35.52
C ALA A 2 24.83 50.08 -34.53
N GLU A 3 23.49 50.20 -34.57
CA GLU A 3 22.49 49.42 -35.37
C GLU A 3 22.39 47.92 -34.98
N ILE A 4 21.34 47.47 -34.26
CA ILE A 4 20.00 46.97 -34.70
C ILE A 4 20.02 45.67 -35.57
N PHE A 5 19.52 44.57 -34.96
CA PHE A 5 18.83 43.37 -35.48
C PHE A 5 19.16 42.78 -36.88
N ALA A 6 19.56 41.48 -36.91
CA ALA A 6 18.76 40.33 -37.38
C ALA A 6 19.56 39.18 -38.06
N LYS A 7 19.14 37.93 -37.78
CA LYS A 7 19.39 36.64 -38.48
C LYS A 7 20.84 36.13 -38.41
N CYS A 8 21.14 34.87 -38.09
CA CYS A 8 20.61 33.62 -38.62
C CYS A 8 21.31 32.43 -37.89
N GLY A 9 20.59 31.32 -37.63
CA GLY A 9 21.14 29.95 -37.50
C GLY A 9 22.17 29.63 -36.41
N ILE A 10 21.71 29.20 -35.24
CA ILE A 10 22.48 28.35 -34.29
C ILE A 10 21.77 26.98 -34.21
N PRO A 11 22.52 25.86 -34.23
CA PRO A 11 22.04 24.56 -34.71
C PRO A 11 21.13 23.78 -33.75
N LEU A 12 20.39 22.83 -34.32
CA LEU A 12 19.78 21.69 -33.62
C LEU A 12 20.86 20.92 -32.84
N GLN A 13 20.67 20.82 -31.53
CA GLN A 13 21.17 19.71 -30.73
C GLN A 13 20.02 19.12 -29.93
N SER A 14 19.88 17.80 -30.06
CA SER A 14 18.85 16.96 -29.50
C SER A 14 18.93 16.95 -27.96
N ALA A 15 17.81 17.22 -27.31
CA ALA A 15 17.56 16.71 -25.98
C ALA A 15 16.80 15.39 -26.14
N ASP A 16 17.55 14.32 -26.46
CA ASP A 16 17.06 12.97 -26.24
C ASP A 16 16.83 12.79 -24.74
N GLY A 17 15.57 12.58 -24.37
CA GLY A 17 15.16 12.48 -22.98
C GLY A 17 13.71 12.04 -22.83
N ALA A 18 13.24 11.14 -23.71
CA ALA A 18 11.96 10.46 -23.53
C ALA A 18 12.22 8.97 -23.31
N GLY A 19 11.98 8.52 -22.08
CA GLY A 19 12.22 7.15 -21.63
C GLY A 19 11.27 6.13 -22.25
N VAL A 20 11.77 4.90 -22.35
CA VAL A 20 11.10 3.71 -22.87
C VAL A 20 9.91 3.33 -21.97
N ALA A 21 8.72 3.19 -22.55
CA ALA A 21 7.61 2.48 -21.92
C ALA A 21 7.58 1.03 -22.43
N ALA A 22 7.79 0.05 -21.55
CA ALA A 22 7.48 -1.34 -21.86
C ALA A 22 5.98 -1.57 -21.62
N LEU A 23 5.20 -1.59 -22.71
CA LEU A 23 3.83 -2.09 -22.75
C LEU A 23 3.83 -3.37 -23.58
N SER A 24 3.94 -4.52 -22.91
CA SER A 24 3.62 -5.80 -23.53
C SER A 24 3.36 -6.88 -22.48
N CYS A 25 2.11 -7.36 -22.44
CA CYS A 25 1.79 -8.79 -22.39
C CYS A 25 0.32 -8.95 -22.76
N GLU A 26 0.03 -9.70 -23.83
CA GLU A 26 -1.31 -10.23 -24.07
C GLU A 26 -1.67 -11.16 -22.92
N ILE A 27 -2.58 -10.72 -22.05
CA ILE A 27 -3.15 -11.62 -21.05
C ILE A 27 -4.27 -12.38 -21.76
N ALA A 28 -3.97 -13.60 -22.21
CA ALA A 28 -4.98 -14.63 -22.19
C ALA A 28 -5.49 -14.68 -20.75
N ALA A 29 -6.72 -14.23 -20.53
CA ALA A 29 -7.36 -14.24 -19.22
C ALA A 29 -7.50 -15.69 -18.76
N LEU A 30 -6.46 -16.23 -18.12
CA LEU A 30 -6.66 -17.31 -17.16
C LEU A 30 -7.45 -16.66 -16.04
N SER A 31 -8.74 -16.96 -16.01
CA SER A 31 -9.52 -16.86 -14.79
C SER A 31 -8.87 -17.81 -13.78
N ALA A 32 -7.90 -17.29 -13.01
CA ALA A 32 -7.60 -17.88 -11.73
C ALA A 32 -8.91 -17.80 -10.94
N GLN A 33 -9.60 -18.94 -10.83
CA GLN A 33 -10.77 -19.04 -9.98
C GLN A 33 -10.26 -18.71 -8.57
N ALA A 34 -10.58 -17.51 -8.10
CA ALA A 34 -10.33 -17.10 -6.73
C ALA A 34 -11.19 -17.99 -5.83
N ASP A 35 -10.63 -19.11 -5.42
CA ASP A 35 -11.20 -20.03 -4.42
C ASP A 35 -11.06 -19.44 -3.00
N GLY A 36 -11.14 -18.11 -2.90
CA GLY A 36 -10.69 -17.31 -1.78
C GLY A 36 -11.86 -16.53 -1.19
N ALA A 37 -12.43 -17.03 -0.10
CA ALA A 37 -13.33 -16.25 0.73
C ALA A 37 -12.63 -14.93 1.11
N THR A 38 -13.30 -13.81 0.85
CA THR A 38 -12.84 -12.50 1.26
C THR A 38 -12.76 -12.42 2.78
N VAL A 39 -11.64 -11.93 3.30
CA VAL A 39 -11.41 -11.74 4.74
C VAL A 39 -11.36 -10.26 5.10
N LEU A 40 -11.76 -9.93 6.33
CA LEU A 40 -11.57 -8.61 6.92
C LEU A 40 -10.35 -8.64 7.82
N ILE A 41 -9.38 -7.77 7.54
CA ILE A 41 -8.14 -7.65 8.31
C ILE A 41 -8.04 -6.22 8.83
N GLN A 42 -7.80 -6.04 10.13
CA GLN A 42 -7.71 -4.72 10.72
C GLN A 42 -6.42 -4.03 10.25
N ALA A 43 -6.55 -2.83 9.68
CA ALA A 43 -5.43 -2.02 9.21
C ALA A 43 -5.02 -0.98 10.25
N THR A 44 -5.97 -0.27 10.87
CA THR A 44 -5.67 0.70 11.93
C THR A 44 -6.71 0.61 13.05
N PRO A 45 -6.38 1.02 14.29
CA PRO A 45 -7.36 1.08 15.37
C PRO A 45 -8.33 2.27 15.18
N ALA A 46 -9.43 2.29 15.93
CA ALA A 46 -10.41 3.38 15.95
C ALA A 46 -10.03 4.56 16.85
N GLN A 47 -8.74 4.93 16.87
CA GLN A 47 -8.20 5.99 17.71
C GLN A 47 -6.87 6.50 17.16
N ASP A 48 -6.37 7.60 17.71
CA ASP A 48 -5.02 8.06 17.43
C ASP A 48 -3.99 7.02 17.93
N PHE A 49 -2.98 6.73 17.11
CA PHE A 49 -2.01 5.67 17.37
C PHE A 49 -0.59 6.11 17.02
N VAL A 50 0.37 5.50 17.70
CA VAL A 50 1.81 5.67 17.43
C VAL A 50 2.38 4.40 16.81
N LEU A 51 3.46 4.55 16.06
CA LEU A 51 4.19 3.40 15.54
C LEU A 51 5.12 2.85 16.63
N SER A 52 5.18 1.53 16.71
CA SER A 52 5.98 0.81 17.71
C SER A 52 7.37 0.44 17.19
N ASP A 53 7.67 0.74 15.92
CA ASP A 53 8.94 0.41 15.27
C ASP A 53 10.04 1.49 15.41
N GLY A 54 9.79 2.52 16.23
CA GLY A 54 10.77 3.55 16.59
C GLY A 54 10.98 4.65 15.55
N ARG A 55 10.22 4.67 14.45
CA ARG A 55 10.31 5.75 13.46
C ARG A 55 9.78 7.07 14.02
N ASP A 56 10.55 8.15 13.84
CA ASP A 56 10.08 9.50 14.05
C ASP A 56 9.27 9.98 12.84
N LEU A 57 8.00 10.30 13.06
CA LEU A 57 7.09 10.78 12.03
C LEU A 57 7.00 12.31 11.97
N GLY A 58 7.65 13.03 12.90
CA GLY A 58 7.49 14.48 13.04
C GLY A 58 6.08 14.91 13.48
N ILE A 59 5.29 13.97 13.98
CA ILE A 59 3.93 14.16 14.51
C ILE A 59 3.78 13.34 15.80
N PRO A 60 2.96 13.77 16.76
CA PRO A 60 2.80 13.06 18.03
C PRO A 60 2.07 11.72 17.88
N ALA A 61 1.15 11.60 16.92
CA ALA A 61 0.41 10.39 16.61
C ALA A 61 -0.19 10.45 15.20
N CYS A 62 -0.41 9.28 14.59
CA CYS A 62 -1.30 9.14 13.45
C CYS A 62 -2.75 9.22 13.92
N ARG A 63 -3.59 9.93 13.18
CA ARG A 63 -5.01 10.13 13.50
C ARG A 63 -5.90 9.25 12.64
N MET A 64 -6.77 8.48 13.30
CA MET A 64 -7.80 7.69 12.67
C MET A 64 -9.10 7.72 13.48
N ASN A 65 -10.16 8.22 12.86
CA ASN A 65 -11.54 8.19 13.37
C ASN A 65 -12.50 7.97 12.20
N ALA A 66 -13.80 7.85 12.46
CA ALA A 66 -14.80 7.59 11.43
C ALA A 66 -14.78 8.62 10.28
N GLY A 67 -14.57 9.91 10.58
CA GLY A 67 -14.50 10.97 9.58
C GLY A 67 -13.26 10.89 8.69
N VAL A 68 -12.10 10.56 9.27
CA VAL A 68 -10.87 10.30 8.51
C VAL A 68 -11.03 9.03 7.67
N ALA A 69 -11.56 7.95 8.25
CA ALA A 69 -11.79 6.69 7.56
C ALA A 69 -12.72 6.86 6.35
N ALA A 70 -13.79 7.66 6.46
CA ALA A 70 -14.69 7.95 5.35
C ALA A 70 -13.96 8.59 4.15
N LYS A 71 -13.04 9.52 4.41
CA LYS A 71 -12.19 10.13 3.36
C LYS A 71 -11.27 9.10 2.72
N VAL A 72 -10.60 8.28 3.53
CA VAL A 72 -9.67 7.22 3.06
C VAL A 72 -10.42 6.17 2.20
N ILE A 73 -11.60 5.74 2.65
CA ILE A 73 -12.47 4.79 1.94
C ILE A 73 -12.93 5.39 0.61
N SER A 74 -13.39 6.65 0.62
CA SER A 74 -13.84 7.33 -0.59
C SER A 74 -12.73 7.54 -1.63
N ALA A 75 -11.47 7.63 -1.19
CA ALA A 75 -10.31 7.80 -2.07
C ALA A 75 -9.73 6.46 -2.58
N PHE A 76 -10.24 5.33 -2.12
CA PHE A 76 -9.73 4.00 -2.50
C PHE A 76 -10.16 3.63 -3.93
N ASN A 77 -9.21 3.25 -4.77
CA ASN A 77 -9.47 2.81 -6.14
C ASN A 77 -9.55 1.28 -6.23
N ALA A 78 -10.76 0.73 -6.18
CA ALA A 78 -10.98 -0.72 -6.28
C ALA A 78 -10.61 -1.32 -7.64
N ALA A 79 -10.49 -0.51 -8.71
CA ALA A 79 -10.05 -1.00 -10.02
C ALA A 79 -8.56 -1.39 -10.05
N GLN A 80 -7.78 -0.93 -9.07
CA GLN A 80 -6.38 -1.30 -8.90
C GLN A 80 -6.16 -1.83 -7.47
N PRO A 81 -6.38 -3.13 -7.23
CA PRO A 81 -6.18 -3.75 -5.92
C PRO A 81 -4.76 -3.53 -5.40
N LEU A 82 -4.64 -3.26 -4.10
CA LEU A 82 -3.34 -3.04 -3.45
C LEU A 82 -2.75 -4.38 -3.00
N VAL A 83 -1.45 -4.56 -3.18
CA VAL A 83 -0.79 -5.82 -2.80
C VAL A 83 -0.74 -5.99 -1.28
N ILE A 84 -0.92 -7.23 -0.83
CA ILE A 84 -0.46 -7.70 0.47
C ILE A 84 0.77 -8.56 0.20
N ASP A 85 1.92 -8.22 0.75
CA ASP A 85 3.15 -9.00 0.63
C ASP A 85 3.50 -9.72 1.94
N TYR A 86 4.72 -10.25 2.02
CA TYR A 86 5.31 -10.78 3.25
C TYR A 86 6.45 -9.87 3.67
N GLU A 87 6.48 -9.49 4.95
CA GLU A 87 7.59 -8.73 5.58
C GLU A 87 7.99 -7.45 4.83
N HIS A 88 7.03 -6.76 4.21
CA HIS A 88 7.24 -5.53 3.42
C HIS A 88 8.26 -5.69 2.28
N GLN A 89 8.42 -6.92 1.76
CA GLN A 89 9.42 -7.24 0.76
C GLN A 89 9.26 -6.43 -0.53
N THR A 90 8.06 -5.99 -0.92
CA THR A 90 7.84 -5.06 -2.06
C THR A 90 8.60 -3.74 -1.87
N LEU A 91 8.72 -3.24 -0.64
CA LEU A 91 9.49 -2.03 -0.34
C LEU A 91 11.01 -2.28 -0.36
N HIS A 92 11.43 -3.54 -0.21
CA HIS A 92 12.83 -3.92 -0.09
C HIS A 92 13.44 -4.49 -1.38
N THR A 93 12.62 -4.85 -2.38
CA THR A 93 13.08 -5.45 -3.65
C THR A 93 14.17 -4.63 -4.33
N GLN A 94 14.04 -3.29 -4.37
CA GLN A 94 15.05 -2.42 -5.00
C GLN A 94 16.41 -2.47 -4.30
N THR A 95 16.43 -2.75 -2.99
CA THR A 95 17.65 -2.77 -2.18
C THR A 95 18.27 -4.15 -2.09
N ASN A 96 17.44 -5.21 -1.98
CA ASN A 96 17.93 -6.57 -1.73
C ASN A 96 17.83 -7.51 -2.93
N GLY A 97 17.16 -7.10 -4.01
CA GLY A 97 17.02 -7.88 -5.25
C GLY A 97 16.19 -9.17 -5.13
N LYS A 98 15.53 -9.42 -3.99
CA LYS A 98 14.72 -10.62 -3.78
C LYS A 98 13.29 -10.41 -4.26
N ASP A 99 12.67 -11.50 -4.71
CA ASP A 99 11.27 -11.53 -5.12
C ASP A 99 10.34 -11.06 -3.99
N ALA A 100 9.26 -10.37 -4.37
CA ALA A 100 8.18 -9.95 -3.47
C ALA A 100 6.88 -10.68 -3.84
N PRO A 101 6.71 -11.96 -3.44
CA PRO A 101 5.49 -12.69 -3.74
C PRO A 101 4.30 -12.08 -3.01
N ALA A 102 3.18 -11.93 -3.72
CA ALA A 102 1.94 -11.50 -3.10
C ALA A 102 1.42 -12.58 -2.12
N ALA A 103 1.12 -12.16 -0.89
CA ALA A 103 0.30 -12.89 0.06
C ALA A 103 -1.20 -12.75 -0.26
N GLY A 104 -1.60 -11.67 -0.92
CA GLY A 104 -2.99 -11.40 -1.29
C GLY A 104 -3.18 -10.01 -1.90
N TRP A 105 -4.43 -9.60 -2.00
CA TRP A 105 -4.85 -8.34 -2.61
C TRP A 105 -5.97 -7.67 -1.80
N ILE A 106 -5.87 -6.36 -1.64
CA ILE A 106 -6.89 -5.52 -0.99
C ILE A 106 -7.82 -4.98 -2.07
N HIS A 107 -9.10 -5.35 -1.98
CA HIS A 107 -10.15 -4.95 -2.92
C HIS A 107 -11.07 -3.85 -2.39
N GLY A 108 -10.94 -3.49 -1.11
CA GLY A 108 -11.77 -2.47 -0.50
C GLY A 108 -11.34 -2.16 0.93
N LEU A 109 -11.98 -1.13 1.48
CA LEU A 109 -11.79 -0.68 2.85
C LEU A 109 -13.15 -0.57 3.54
N LYS A 110 -13.19 -0.88 4.83
CA LYS A 110 -14.39 -0.81 5.66
C LYS A 110 -14.08 -0.23 7.02
N TRP A 111 -14.87 0.75 7.46
CA TRP A 111 -14.84 1.22 8.84
C TRP A 111 -15.74 0.33 9.71
N ILE A 112 -15.24 -0.05 10.88
CA ILE A 112 -16.03 -0.74 11.91
C ILE A 112 -15.96 0.10 13.18
N GLU A 113 -17.13 0.61 13.61
CA GLU A 113 -17.24 1.51 14.75
C GLU A 113 -16.63 0.90 16.02
N GLY A 114 -15.84 1.70 16.73
CA GLY A 114 -15.09 1.26 17.92
C GLY A 114 -13.95 0.26 17.68
N LYS A 115 -13.76 -0.24 16.45
CA LYS A 115 -12.66 -1.17 16.13
C LYS A 115 -11.60 -0.57 15.21
N GLY A 116 -12.00 0.06 14.12
CA GLY A 116 -11.10 0.82 13.26
C GLY A 116 -11.31 0.59 11.77
N LEU A 117 -10.26 0.86 10.99
CA LEU A 117 -10.26 0.65 9.55
C LEU A 117 -9.83 -0.79 9.25
N TYR A 118 -10.60 -1.48 8.42
CA TYR A 118 -10.32 -2.84 7.95
C TYR A 118 -10.11 -2.85 6.44
N VAL A 119 -9.21 -3.71 5.97
CA VAL A 119 -9.08 -4.06 4.55
C VAL A 119 -9.98 -5.25 4.22
N VAL A 120 -10.60 -5.18 3.06
CA VAL A 120 -11.36 -6.27 2.43
C VAL A 120 -10.38 -6.99 1.50
N ALA A 121 -9.88 -8.15 1.93
CA ALA A 121 -8.74 -8.80 1.29
C ALA A 121 -9.08 -10.18 0.73
N GLU A 122 -8.48 -10.49 -0.43
CA GLU A 122 -8.38 -11.84 -0.96
C GLU A 122 -6.96 -12.37 -0.70
N LEU A 123 -6.83 -13.40 0.12
CA LEU A 123 -5.53 -14.01 0.43
C LEU A 123 -5.26 -15.22 -0.47
N THR A 124 -4.01 -15.39 -0.88
CA THR A 124 -3.56 -16.58 -1.60
C THR A 124 -3.70 -17.84 -0.75
N LYS A 125 -3.79 -19.02 -1.38
CA LYS A 125 -3.80 -20.32 -0.67
C LYS A 125 -2.60 -20.47 0.27
N ARG A 126 -1.41 -20.03 -0.18
CA ARG A 126 -0.17 -20.05 0.62
C ARG A 126 -0.31 -19.18 1.86
N ALA A 127 -0.73 -17.93 1.72
CA ALA A 127 -0.92 -17.02 2.86
C ALA A 127 -1.91 -17.58 3.88
N ARG A 128 -3.05 -18.11 3.43
CA ARG A 128 -4.04 -18.73 4.31
C ARG A 128 -3.45 -19.93 5.08
N GLN A 129 -2.62 -20.74 4.43
CA GLN A 129 -1.97 -21.87 5.08
C GLN A 129 -0.99 -21.41 6.16
N LEU A 130 -0.11 -20.45 5.82
CA LEU A 130 0.86 -19.89 6.76
C LEU A 130 0.20 -19.25 7.99
N ILE A 131 -0.97 -18.60 7.81
CA ILE A 131 -1.75 -18.06 8.93
C ILE A 131 -2.32 -19.19 9.80
N ARG A 132 -2.90 -20.25 9.18
CA ARG A 132 -3.43 -21.40 9.93
C ARG A 132 -2.35 -22.15 10.72
N ASP A 133 -1.17 -22.27 10.14
CA ASP A 133 -0.02 -22.93 10.77
C ASP A 133 0.67 -22.03 11.81
N GLY A 134 0.23 -20.77 11.92
CA GLY A 134 0.75 -19.82 12.91
C GLY A 134 2.11 -19.21 12.55
N GLU A 135 2.55 -19.37 11.30
CA GLU A 135 3.79 -18.76 10.79
C GLU A 135 3.68 -17.25 10.60
N TYR A 136 2.47 -16.74 10.35
CA TYR A 136 2.18 -15.30 10.29
C TYR A 136 0.95 -14.96 11.12
N ARG A 137 1.06 -13.90 11.93
CA ARG A 137 0.00 -13.51 12.88
C ARG A 137 -0.59 -12.13 12.64
N TYR A 138 0.18 -11.20 12.09
CA TYR A 138 -0.22 -9.80 12.03
C TYR A 138 -0.23 -9.25 10.61
N PHE A 139 -1.00 -8.19 10.45
CA PHE A 139 -1.01 -7.36 9.26
C PHE A 139 -0.44 -6.00 9.60
N SER A 140 0.52 -5.55 8.81
CA SER A 140 1.12 -4.23 8.94
C SER A 140 0.78 -3.41 7.69
N PRO A 141 -0.08 -2.38 7.78
CA PRO A 141 -0.36 -1.54 6.63
C PRO A 141 0.84 -0.62 6.32
N VAL A 142 0.94 -0.24 5.05
CA VAL A 142 1.73 0.92 4.62
C VAL A 142 0.74 2.04 4.34
N ILE A 143 0.85 3.12 5.12
CA ILE A 143 -0.07 4.26 5.05
C ILE A 143 0.65 5.54 4.64
N GLN A 144 -0.07 6.39 3.93
CA GLN A 144 0.27 7.79 3.75
C GLN A 144 -0.46 8.61 4.83
N TYR A 145 0.23 9.58 5.44
CA TYR A 145 -0.33 10.45 6.47
C TYR A 145 0.07 11.91 6.25
N SER A 146 -0.70 12.84 6.84
CA SER A 146 -0.40 14.27 6.86
C SER A 146 0.61 14.60 7.95
N LYS A 147 1.74 15.22 7.59
CA LYS A 147 2.74 15.70 8.56
C LYS A 147 2.28 16.91 9.38
N HIS A 148 1.17 17.53 9.03
CA HIS A 148 0.64 18.69 9.75
C HIS A 148 -0.44 18.31 10.75
N THR A 149 -1.29 17.33 10.40
CA THR A 149 -2.46 16.96 11.21
C THR A 149 -2.39 15.55 11.78
N GLY A 150 -1.46 14.72 11.30
CA GLY A 150 -1.37 13.30 11.63
C GLY A 150 -2.43 12.43 10.95
N GLU A 151 -3.41 13.01 10.25
CA GLU A 151 -4.50 12.25 9.62
C GLU A 151 -3.95 11.24 8.60
N VAL A 152 -4.41 10.00 8.70
CA VAL A 152 -4.20 8.99 7.66
C VAL A 152 -4.93 9.42 6.39
N LEU A 153 -4.21 9.44 5.27
CA LEU A 153 -4.71 9.90 3.98
C LEU A 153 -5.05 8.74 3.05
N ARG A 154 -4.20 7.70 3.01
CA ARG A 154 -4.34 6.55 2.09
C ARG A 154 -3.73 5.30 2.69
N VAL A 155 -4.29 4.14 2.33
CA VAL A 155 -3.60 2.85 2.39
C VAL A 155 -2.88 2.65 1.05
N LEU A 156 -1.61 2.24 1.08
CA LEU A 156 -0.78 2.05 -0.11
C LEU A 156 -0.55 0.57 -0.44
N MET A 157 -0.38 -0.25 0.59
CA MET A 157 -0.26 -1.71 0.55
C MET A 157 -0.29 -2.24 1.99
N GLY A 158 -0.03 -3.53 2.20
CA GLY A 158 0.30 -4.04 3.52
C GLY A 158 1.12 -5.33 3.46
N ALA A 159 1.53 -5.82 4.61
CA ALA A 159 2.34 -7.03 4.74
C ALA A 159 1.71 -7.97 5.77
N LEU A 160 1.76 -9.28 5.50
CA LEU A 160 1.76 -10.28 6.57
C LEU A 160 3.14 -10.25 7.24
N THR A 161 3.15 -10.09 8.56
CA THR A 161 4.39 -10.02 9.35
C THR A 161 4.18 -10.55 10.76
N ASN A 162 5.28 -10.86 11.44
CA ASN A 162 5.30 -11.14 12.88
C ASN A 162 5.75 -9.96 13.74
N ASN A 163 6.13 -8.83 13.13
CA ASN A 163 6.54 -7.61 13.83
C ASN A 163 5.88 -6.37 13.20
N PRO A 164 4.57 -6.15 13.42
CA PRO A 164 3.84 -5.06 12.80
C PRO A 164 4.25 -3.70 13.39
N ALA A 165 4.22 -2.65 12.56
CA ALA A 165 4.51 -1.30 13.01
C ALA A 165 3.46 -0.72 13.99
N ILE A 166 2.26 -1.30 14.03
CA ILE A 166 1.16 -0.88 14.91
C ILE A 166 0.85 -2.05 15.86
N HIS A 167 1.06 -1.84 17.16
CA HIS A 167 0.75 -2.84 18.19
C HIS A 167 -0.73 -2.78 18.63
N GLY A 168 -1.20 -3.86 19.27
CA GLY A 168 -2.57 -3.95 19.80
C GLY A 168 -3.66 -4.22 18.77
N MET A 169 -3.27 -4.57 17.54
CA MET A 169 -4.17 -4.92 16.45
C MET A 169 -4.69 -6.36 16.59
N ASP A 170 -5.88 -6.60 16.04
CA ASP A 170 -6.42 -7.95 15.86
C ASP A 170 -5.46 -8.80 15.02
N GLY A 171 -5.18 -10.02 15.48
CA GLY A 171 -4.46 -11.01 14.68
C GLY A 171 -5.24 -11.35 13.41
N VAL A 172 -4.52 -11.66 12.32
CA VAL A 172 -5.12 -12.05 11.04
C VAL A 172 -5.81 -13.41 11.22
N LYS A 173 -7.09 -13.48 10.83
CA LYS A 173 -7.90 -14.69 10.91
C LYS A 173 -8.36 -15.08 9.52
N VAL A 174 -8.20 -16.35 9.18
CA VAL A 174 -8.70 -16.95 7.95
C VAL A 174 -9.71 -18.04 8.31
N GLN A 175 -10.72 -18.21 7.45
CA GLN A 175 -11.63 -19.34 7.54
C GLN A 175 -10.98 -20.61 6.99
#